data_AF-A0A2G5R1W9-F1
#
_entry.id   AF-A0A2G5R1W9-F1
#
_cell.length_a   1.000
_cell.length_b   1.000
_cell.length_c   1.000
_cell.angle_alpha   90.00
_cell.angle_beta   90.00
_cell.angle_gamma   90.00
#
_symmetry.space_group_name_H-M   'P 1'
#
loop_
_entity.id
_entity.type
_entity.pdbx_description
1 polymer ?
#
loop_
_entity_poly.entity_id
_entity_poly.type
_entity_poly.pdbx_seq_one_letter_code
_entity_poly.pdbx_strand_id
1 'polypeptide(L)'
;MTPSLPDILVGNFMCMIDPPPPEQQGEFMAGKVAVVALLSLLAAQEGERGVAARVTENAAIRALLDEASGDYEVEAAAGTDELSLAALDAANARLRSALIRLHEAVEARGDTARHRAILRFYARMADLRRLDMPPLPGR
;
A
#
# COMPACT_ATOMS: atom_id res chain seq x y z
N MET A 1 11.21 -8.84 -0.04
CA MET A 1 10.05 -8.69 0.87
C MET A 1 9.81 -7.22 1.08
N THR A 2 8.55 -6.79 1.09
CA THR A 2 8.16 -5.44 1.50
C THR A 2 7.90 -5.47 3.01
N PRO A 3 8.57 -4.65 3.83
CA PRO A 3 8.37 -4.67 5.28
C PRO A 3 6.95 -4.26 5.65
N SER A 4 6.38 -4.90 6.67
CA SER A 4 5.08 -4.54 7.22
C SER A 4 5.18 -3.31 8.13
N LEU A 5 4.03 -2.67 8.41
CA LEU A 5 3.96 -1.54 9.34
C LEU A 5 4.56 -1.89 10.72
N PRO A 6 4.24 -3.04 11.34
CA PRO A 6 4.93 -3.50 12.55
C PRO A 6 6.46 -3.62 12.40
N ASP A 7 6.95 -4.14 11.27
CA ASP A 7 8.40 -4.29 11.04
C ASP A 7 9.11 -2.93 11.06
N ILE A 8 8.51 -1.91 10.45
CA ILE A 8 9.04 -0.54 10.44
C ILE A 8 9.07 0.05 11.85
N LEU A 9 7.98 -0.09 12.61
CA LEU A 9 7.88 0.47 13.97
C LEU A 9 8.83 -0.21 14.94
N VAL A 10 8.96 -1.54 14.87
CA VAL A 10 9.94 -2.30 15.66
C VAL A 10 11.36 -1.92 15.24
N GLY A 11 11.62 -1.76 13.93
CA GLY A 11 12.91 -1.30 13.43
C GLY A 11 13.31 0.07 13.98
N ASN A 12 12.38 1.04 13.95
CA ASN A 12 12.59 2.36 14.54
C ASN A 12 12.95 2.29 16.02
N PHE A 13 12.26 1.43 16.79
CA PHE A 13 12.55 1.20 18.20
C PHE A 13 13.94 0.60 18.39
N MET A 14 14.27 -0.47 17.67
CA MET A 14 15.57 -1.14 17.76
C MET A 14 16.72 -0.21 17.36
N CYS A 15 16.50 0.72 16.43
CA CYS A 15 17.49 1.73 16.11
C CYS A 15 17.77 2.66 17.30
N MET A 16 16.81 2.92 18.19
CA MET A 16 16.95 3.90 19.27
C MET A 16 17.22 3.31 20.65
N ILE A 17 17.19 1.98 20.79
CA ILE A 17 17.29 1.32 22.11
C ILE A 17 18.63 1.54 22.78
N ASP A 18 19.72 1.51 22.01
CA ASP A 18 21.07 1.70 22.52
C ASP A 18 21.56 3.13 22.24
N PRO A 19 22.15 3.80 23.25
CA PRO A 19 22.78 5.08 23.04
C PRO A 19 24.00 4.89 22.11
N PRO A 20 24.20 5.81 21.16
CA PRO A 20 25.37 5.81 20.29
C PRO A 20 26.67 6.05 21.08
N PRO A 21 27.82 5.58 20.58
CA PRO A 21 29.12 6.00 21.09
C PRO A 21 29.28 7.53 21.09
N PRO A 22 30.05 8.12 22.02
CA PRO A 22 30.24 9.57 22.14
C PRO A 22 30.62 10.26 20.82
N GLU A 23 31.47 9.62 20.00
CA GLU A 23 31.91 10.11 18.70
C GLU A 23 30.79 10.25 17.66
N GLN A 24 29.63 9.64 17.88
CA GLN A 24 28.48 9.69 16.97
C GLN A 24 27.39 10.66 17.41
N GLN A 25 27.48 11.28 18.59
CA GLN A 25 26.40 12.08 19.21
C GLN A 25 26.06 13.41 18.51
N GLY A 26 26.83 13.82 17.50
CA GLY A 26 26.60 15.03 16.71
C GLY A 26 25.63 14.83 15.54
N GLU A 27 26.05 15.24 14.34
CA GLU A 27 25.22 15.24 13.12
C GLU A 27 24.61 13.88 12.78
N PHE A 28 25.35 12.79 13.02
CA PHE A 28 24.85 11.44 12.76
C PHE A 28 23.60 11.12 13.59
N MET A 29 23.60 11.46 14.89
CA MET A 29 22.43 11.26 15.72
C MET A 29 21.26 12.14 15.35
N ALA A 30 21.52 13.41 14.99
CA ALA A 30 20.47 14.28 14.48
C ALA A 30 19.82 13.68 13.22
N GLY A 31 20.63 13.18 12.28
CA GLY A 31 20.15 12.51 11.08
C GLY A 31 19.36 11.22 11.38
N LYS A 32 19.86 10.38 12.28
CA LYS A 32 19.20 9.15 12.72
C LYS A 32 17.82 9.43 13.34
N VAL A 33 17.75 10.40 14.26
CA VAL A 33 16.48 10.83 14.88
C VAL A 33 15.52 11.38 13.83
N ALA A 34 16.00 12.18 12.87
CA ALA A 34 15.17 12.73 11.81
C ALA A 34 14.54 11.63 10.92
N VAL A 35 15.31 10.60 10.56
CA VAL A 35 14.81 9.45 9.79
C VAL A 35 13.79 8.65 10.60
N VAL A 36 14.07 8.35 11.87
CA VAL A 36 13.13 7.65 12.75
C VAL A 36 11.82 8.43 12.91
N ALA A 37 11.89 9.75 13.09
CA ALA A 37 10.72 10.62 13.18
C ALA A 37 9.91 10.60 11.87
N LEU A 38 10.58 10.73 10.72
CA LEU A 38 9.94 10.66 9.40
C LEU A 38 9.22 9.32 9.20
N LEU A 39 9.90 8.20 9.42
CA LEU A 39 9.32 6.86 9.26
C LEU A 39 8.15 6.64 10.23
N SER A 40 8.24 7.15 11.45
CA SER A 40 7.15 7.04 12.43
C SER A 40 5.91 7.84 12.01
N LEU A 41 6.08 9.01 11.39
CA LEU A 41 4.97 9.78 10.84
C LEU A 41 4.32 9.08 9.64
N LEU A 42 5.13 8.57 8.72
CA LEU A 42 4.62 7.81 7.56
C LEU A 42 3.88 6.53 8.01
N ALA A 43 4.41 5.85 9.04
CA ALA A 43 3.77 4.71 9.68
C ALA A 43 2.41 5.08 10.31
N ALA A 44 2.31 6.24 10.95
CA ALA A 44 1.04 6.71 11.50
C ALA A 44 -0.01 6.95 10.39
N GLN A 45 0.40 7.56 9.26
CA GLN A 45 -0.49 7.74 8.11
C GLN A 45 -0.96 6.40 7.53
N GLU A 46 -0.07 5.41 7.41
CA GLU A 46 -0.42 4.07 6.93
C GLU A 46 -1.38 3.35 7.89
N GLY A 47 -1.19 3.52 9.21
CA GLY A 47 -2.10 2.95 10.22
C GLY A 47 -3.52 3.51 10.13
N GLU A 48 -3.65 4.83 10.01
CA GLU A 48 -4.96 5.50 9.99
C GLU A 48 -5.65 5.43 8.62
N ARG A 49 -4.94 5.82 7.55
CA ARG A 49 -5.51 5.90 6.20
C ARG A 49 -5.36 4.60 5.43
N GLY A 50 -4.29 3.85 5.66
CA GLY A 50 -3.97 2.65 4.89
C GLY A 50 -4.98 1.51 5.09
N VAL A 51 -5.61 1.40 6.27
CA VAL A 51 -6.70 0.42 6.50
C VAL A 51 -7.94 0.79 5.69
N ALA A 52 -8.42 2.03 5.81
CA ALA A 52 -9.60 2.51 5.10
C ALA A 52 -9.40 2.45 3.57
N ALA A 53 -8.19 2.77 3.11
CA ALA A 53 -7.80 2.65 1.71
C ALA A 53 -7.89 1.20 1.22
N ARG A 54 -7.39 0.21 1.98
CA ARG A 54 -7.47 -1.22 1.62
C ARG A 54 -8.90 -1.74 1.55
N VAL A 55 -9.74 -1.37 2.51
CA VAL A 55 -11.16 -1.76 2.49
C VAL A 55 -11.85 -1.22 1.24
N THR A 56 -11.64 0.07 0.96
CA THR A 56 -12.20 0.75 -0.22
C THR A 56 -11.68 0.14 -1.52
N GLU A 57 -10.37 -0.09 -1.61
CA GLU A 57 -9.70 -0.68 -2.76
C GLU A 57 -10.17 -2.11 -3.02
N ASN A 58 -10.23 -2.96 -1.98
CA ASN A 58 -10.69 -4.33 -2.11
C ASN A 58 -12.14 -4.40 -2.59
N ALA A 59 -13.03 -3.55 -2.03
CA ALA A 59 -14.42 -3.48 -2.47
C ALA A 59 -14.54 -3.02 -3.93
N ALA A 60 -13.76 -2.01 -4.34
CA ALA A 60 -13.79 -1.49 -5.69
C ALA A 60 -13.23 -2.49 -6.72
N ILE A 61 -12.15 -3.21 -6.40
CA ILE A 61 -11.62 -4.27 -7.28
C ILE A 61 -12.67 -5.37 -7.45
N ARG A 62 -13.31 -5.81 -6.36
CA ARG A 62 -14.38 -6.83 -6.43
C ARG A 62 -15.52 -6.41 -7.35
N ALA A 63 -16.04 -5.20 -7.18
CA ALA A 63 -17.11 -4.68 -8.04
C ALA A 63 -16.70 -4.68 -9.52
N LEU A 64 -15.47 -4.27 -9.84
CA LEU A 64 -14.97 -4.25 -11.22
C LEU A 64 -14.85 -5.68 -11.81
N LEU A 65 -14.36 -6.63 -11.00
CA LEU A 65 -14.27 -8.04 -11.39
C LEU A 65 -15.67 -8.65 -11.61
N ASP A 66 -16.61 -8.36 -10.73
CA ASP A 66 -18.00 -8.83 -10.82
C ASP A 66 -18.69 -8.28 -12.07
N GLU A 67 -18.53 -6.98 -12.35
CA GLU A 67 -19.05 -6.33 -13.57
C GLU A 67 -18.47 -6.94 -14.86
N ALA A 68 -17.19 -7.33 -14.84
CA ALA A 68 -16.52 -7.91 -15.99
C ALA A 68 -16.81 -9.41 -16.21
N SER A 69 -17.33 -10.11 -15.20
CA SER A 69 -17.54 -11.56 -15.21
C SER A 69 -18.50 -12.06 -16.29
N GLY A 70 -19.38 -11.20 -16.81
CA GLY A 70 -20.28 -11.54 -17.93
C GLY A 70 -19.59 -11.52 -19.30
N ASP A 71 -18.49 -10.77 -19.42
CA ASP A 71 -17.79 -10.54 -20.70
C ASP A 71 -16.44 -11.25 -20.78
N TYR A 72 -15.84 -11.59 -19.63
CA TYR A 72 -14.49 -12.13 -19.49
C TYR A 72 -14.48 -13.30 -18.50
N GLU A 73 -13.58 -14.25 -18.70
CA GLU A 73 -13.28 -15.24 -17.67
C GLU A 73 -12.52 -14.57 -16.53
N VAL A 74 -13.21 -14.38 -15.41
CA VAL A 74 -12.66 -13.75 -14.21
C VAL A 74 -12.65 -14.77 -13.08
N GLU A 75 -11.48 -15.00 -12.50
CA GLU A 75 -11.38 -15.80 -11.28
C GLU A 75 -12.04 -15.07 -10.11
N ALA A 76 -12.94 -15.74 -9.41
CA ALA A 76 -13.54 -15.23 -8.19
C ALA A 76 -12.46 -15.05 -7.11
N ALA A 77 -12.03 -13.81 -6.90
CA ALA A 77 -11.11 -13.45 -5.82
C ALA A 77 -11.90 -13.24 -4.52
N ALA A 78 -11.82 -14.21 -3.61
CA ALA A 78 -12.43 -14.10 -2.30
C ALA A 78 -11.82 -12.93 -1.50
N GLY A 79 -12.70 -12.08 -0.98
CA GLY A 79 -12.33 -11.06 0.00
C GLY A 79 -11.95 -11.67 1.36
N THR A 80 -12.05 -10.86 2.41
CA THR A 80 -11.86 -11.30 3.79
C THR A 80 -12.86 -10.57 4.67
N ASP A 81 -13.44 -11.28 5.64
CA ASP A 81 -14.23 -10.69 6.72
C ASP A 81 -13.34 -10.33 7.93
N GLU A 82 -12.11 -10.82 7.94
CA GLU A 82 -11.11 -10.46 8.93
C GLU A 82 -10.54 -9.07 8.63
N LEU A 83 -10.66 -8.16 9.59
CA LEU A 83 -10.25 -6.76 9.49
C LEU A 83 -8.81 -6.49 9.95
N SER A 84 -8.00 -7.54 10.13
CA SER A 84 -6.58 -7.37 10.42
C SER A 84 -5.86 -6.81 9.19
N LEU A 85 -4.84 -5.97 9.41
CA LEU A 85 -4.03 -5.41 8.31
C LEU A 85 -3.45 -6.51 7.41
N ALA A 86 -2.94 -7.60 8.00
CA ALA A 86 -2.36 -8.72 7.29
C ALA A 86 -3.41 -9.44 6.41
N ALA A 87 -4.62 -9.67 6.92
CA ALA A 87 -5.69 -10.29 6.13
C ALA A 87 -6.15 -9.38 4.99
N LEU A 88 -6.30 -8.08 5.25
CA LEU A 88 -6.64 -7.09 4.23
C LEU A 88 -5.58 -6.99 3.13
N ASP A 89 -4.29 -7.03 3.49
CA ASP A 89 -3.17 -7.06 2.55
C ASP A 89 -3.17 -8.34 1.70
N ALA A 90 -3.38 -9.50 2.32
CA ALA A 90 -3.45 -10.77 1.60
C ALA A 90 -4.64 -10.81 0.62
N ALA A 91 -5.81 -10.30 1.03
CA ALA A 91 -6.97 -10.17 0.15
C ALA A 91 -6.69 -9.20 -1.00
N ASN A 92 -6.07 -8.06 -0.71
CA ASN A 92 -5.69 -7.07 -1.71
C ASN A 92 -4.73 -7.64 -2.77
N ALA A 93 -3.71 -8.39 -2.34
CA ALA A 93 -2.76 -9.03 -3.25
C ALA A 93 -3.44 -10.02 -4.22
N ARG A 94 -4.38 -10.83 -3.72
CA ARG A 94 -5.18 -11.73 -4.56
C ARG A 94 -6.05 -10.97 -5.56
N LEU A 95 -6.76 -9.95 -5.09
CA LEU A 95 -7.63 -9.10 -5.90
C LEU A 95 -6.85 -8.36 -7.00
N ARG A 96 -5.68 -7.78 -6.67
CA ARG A 96 -4.80 -7.13 -7.64
C ARG A 96 -4.31 -8.11 -8.69
N SER A 97 -3.98 -9.35 -8.31
CA SER A 97 -3.56 -10.38 -9.26
C SER A 97 -4.69 -10.75 -10.24
N ALA A 98 -5.93 -10.86 -9.74
CA ALA A 98 -7.10 -11.08 -10.60
C ALA A 98 -7.38 -9.89 -11.53
N LEU A 99 -7.21 -8.66 -11.04
CA LEU A 99 -7.36 -7.44 -11.85
C LEU A 99 -6.31 -7.36 -12.97
N ILE A 100 -5.07 -7.78 -12.71
CA ILE A 100 -4.03 -7.86 -13.74
C ILE A 100 -4.45 -8.86 -14.83
N ARG A 101 -4.90 -10.06 -14.46
CA ARG A 101 -5.39 -11.06 -15.43
C ARG A 101 -6.57 -10.54 -16.27
N LEU A 102 -7.51 -9.84 -15.64
CA LEU A 102 -8.61 -9.21 -16.37
C LEU A 102 -8.08 -8.15 -17.36
N HIS A 103 -7.13 -7.32 -16.93
CA HIS A 103 -6.55 -6.28 -17.80
C HIS A 103 -5.82 -6.92 -18.99
N GLU A 104 -5.04 -7.97 -18.78
CA GLU A 104 -4.40 -8.75 -19.86
C GLU A 104 -5.44 -9.28 -20.88
N ALA A 105 -6.57 -9.83 -20.40
CA ALA A 105 -7.64 -10.33 -21.26
C ALA A 105 -8.35 -9.21 -22.04
N VAL A 106 -8.57 -8.07 -21.41
CA VAL A 106 -9.14 -6.85 -22.02
C VAL A 106 -8.23 -6.33 -23.13
N GLU A 107 -6.91 -6.34 -22.91
CA GLU A 107 -5.91 -5.96 -23.91
C GLU A 107 -5.88 -6.93 -25.09
N ALA A 108 -5.88 -8.24 -24.81
CA ALA A 108 -5.91 -9.28 -25.84
C ALA A 108 -7.15 -9.19 -26.74
N ARG A 109 -8.30 -8.79 -26.18
CA ARG A 109 -9.56 -8.58 -26.93
C ARG A 109 -9.60 -7.24 -27.67
N GLY A 110 -8.70 -6.31 -27.39
CA GLY A 110 -8.70 -4.97 -27.96
C GLY A 110 -9.82 -4.06 -27.42
N ASP A 111 -10.35 -4.34 -26.23
CA ASP A 111 -11.40 -3.53 -25.59
C ASP A 111 -10.81 -2.24 -25.00
N THR A 112 -10.66 -1.24 -25.87
CA THR A 112 -10.04 0.05 -25.52
C THR A 112 -10.84 0.85 -24.48
N ALA A 113 -12.15 0.58 -24.35
CA ALA A 113 -13.00 1.29 -23.39
C ALA A 113 -12.71 0.79 -21.98
N ARG A 114 -12.73 -0.53 -21.76
CA ARG A 114 -12.43 -1.14 -20.47
C ARG A 114 -10.96 -1.00 -20.09
N HIS A 115 -10.03 -1.11 -21.05
CA HIS A 115 -8.61 -0.84 -20.82
C HIS A 115 -8.39 0.55 -20.19
N ARG A 116 -8.96 1.60 -20.80
CA ARG A 116 -8.84 2.97 -20.26
C ARG A 116 -9.52 3.14 -18.91
N ALA A 117 -10.61 2.40 -18.65
CA ALA A 117 -11.26 2.41 -17.34
C ALA A 117 -10.36 1.80 -16.26
N ILE A 118 -9.72 0.67 -16.54
CA ILE A 118 -8.77 0.01 -15.63
C ILE A 118 -7.56 0.92 -15.36
N LEU A 119 -7.00 1.58 -16.38
CA LEU A 119 -5.88 2.52 -16.17
C LEU A 119 -6.26 3.70 -15.26
N ARG A 120 -7.45 4.28 -15.43
CA ARG A 120 -7.94 5.32 -14.52
C ARG A 120 -8.14 4.78 -13.10
N PHE A 121 -8.58 3.54 -12.99
CA PHE A 121 -8.73 2.88 -11.70
C PHE A 121 -7.37 2.68 -11.00
N TYR A 122 -6.32 2.29 -11.72
CA TYR A 122 -4.96 2.23 -11.14
C TYR A 122 -4.45 3.57 -10.64
N ALA A 123 -4.72 4.67 -11.35
CA ALA A 123 -4.38 6.01 -10.88
C ALA A 123 -5.09 6.33 -9.56
N ARG A 124 -6.40 6.04 -9.48
CA ARG A 124 -7.17 6.22 -8.24
C ARG A 124 -6.64 5.38 -7.08
N MET A 125 -6.26 4.13 -7.34
CA MET A 125 -5.63 3.26 -6.33
C MET A 125 -4.31 3.85 -5.82
N ALA A 126 -3.50 4.40 -6.70
CA ALA A 126 -2.25 5.06 -6.33
C ALA A 126 -2.50 6.31 -5.45
N ASP A 127 -3.49 7.14 -5.81
CA ASP A 127 -3.87 8.32 -5.04
C ASP A 127 -4.36 7.96 -3.63
N LEU A 128 -5.18 6.92 -3.50
CA LEU A 128 -5.67 6.44 -2.19
C LEU A 128 -4.55 5.99 -1.25
N ARG A 129 -3.42 5.55 -1.81
CA ARG A 129 -2.26 5.04 -1.05
C ARG A 129 -1.14 6.08 -0.91
N ARG A 130 -1.39 7.33 -1.31
CA ARG A 130 -0.38 8.37 -1.23
C ARG A 130 -0.12 8.72 0.23
N LEU A 131 1.17 8.69 0.60
CA LEU A 131 1.65 9.22 1.87
C LEU A 131 2.11 10.65 1.65
N ASP A 132 1.75 11.54 2.58
CA ASP A 132 2.16 12.93 2.54
C ASP A 132 3.50 13.07 3.25
N MET A 133 4.50 13.52 2.50
CA MET A 133 5.82 13.77 3.09
C MET A 133 5.75 15.00 4.01
N PRO A 134 6.21 14.90 5.26
CA PRO A 134 6.39 16.08 6.09
C PRO A 134 7.48 16.99 5.47
N PRO A 135 7.51 18.28 5.83
CA PRO A 135 8.64 19.12 5.50
C PRO A 135 9.91 18.46 6.04
N LEU A 136 10.85 18.14 5.15
CA LEU A 136 12.13 17.61 5.57
C LEU A 136 12.86 18.71 6.36
N PRO A 137 13.48 18.40 7.52
CA PRO A 137 14.27 19.39 8.24
C PRO A 137 15.30 19.97 7.27
N GLY A 138 15.28 21.31 7.14
CA GLY A 138 16.09 22.05 6.21
C GLY A 138 17.57 21.73 6.38
N ARG A 139 18.28 21.65 5.25
CA ARG A 139 19.74 21.67 5.20
C ARG A 139 20.29 22.95 5.81
#